data_AF-A0A832JZG0-F1
#
_entry.id   AF-A0A832JZG0-F1
#
_cell.length_a   1.000
_cell.length_b   1.000
_cell.length_c   1.000
_cell.angle_alpha   90.00
_cell.angle_beta   90.00
_cell.angle_gamma   90.00
#
_symmetry.space_group_name_H-M   'P 1'
#
loop_
_entity.id
_entity.type
_entity.pdbx_description
1 polymer ?
#
loop_
_entity_poly.entity_id
_entity_poly.type
_entity_poly.pdbx_seq_one_letter_code
_entity_poly.pdbx_strand_id
1 'polypeptide(L)'
;MSTRQAEAKEVKVGRTLRRYWRLRVPKNLSRGASAVVVEAGGERWQMSLDRHGRLYVPSRLRPMFEEAKTIMVRREDDTLVLKLLSF
;
A
#
# COMPACT_ATOMS: atom_id res chain seq x y z
N MET A 1 -12.18 -24.27 -10.64
CA MET A 1 -11.43 -22.98 -10.62
C MET A 1 -11.46 -22.45 -9.20
N SER A 2 -10.32 -22.50 -8.50
CA SER A 2 -10.25 -22.09 -7.10
C SER A 2 -10.16 -20.57 -7.05
N THR A 3 -11.20 -19.92 -6.53
CA THR A 3 -11.19 -18.51 -6.17
C THR A 3 -10.09 -18.30 -5.13
N ARG A 4 -8.89 -17.90 -5.59
CA ARG A 4 -7.83 -17.42 -4.70
C ARG A 4 -8.40 -16.22 -3.94
N GLN A 5 -8.78 -16.45 -2.68
CA GLN A 5 -9.17 -15.38 -1.78
C GLN A 5 -8.00 -14.39 -1.72
N ALA A 6 -8.24 -13.15 -2.14
CA ALA A 6 -7.30 -12.07 -1.97
C ALA A 6 -7.04 -11.89 -0.47
N GLU A 7 -5.84 -12.24 0.00
CA GLU A 7 -5.46 -12.07 1.39
C GLU A 7 -5.42 -10.55 1.67
N ALA A 8 -6.38 -10.05 2.44
CA ALA A 8 -6.49 -8.66 2.83
C ALA A 8 -6.07 -8.50 4.29
N LYS A 9 -5.14 -7.59 4.57
CA LYS A 9 -4.73 -7.22 5.93
C LYS A 9 -4.87 -5.72 6.12
N GLU A 10 -5.53 -5.36 7.22
CA GLU A 10 -5.55 -3.98 7.67
C GLU A 10 -4.23 -3.66 8.37
N VAL A 11 -3.61 -2.56 7.94
CA VAL A 11 -2.33 -2.09 8.47
C VAL A 11 -2.53 -0.67 9.00
N LYS A 12 -2.26 -0.48 10.30
CA LYS A 12 -2.19 0.87 10.87
C LYS A 12 -1.02 1.62 10.25
N VAL A 13 -1.23 2.87 9.85
CA VAL A 13 -0.15 3.73 9.39
C VAL A 13 0.75 4.04 10.59
N GLY A 14 1.91 3.37 10.66
CA GLY A 14 2.93 3.64 11.68
C GLY A 14 3.54 5.03 11.49
N ARG A 15 4.27 5.53 12.51
CA ARG A 15 4.93 6.85 12.50
C ARG A 15 5.63 7.13 11.17
N THR A 16 5.13 8.12 10.45
CA THR A 16 5.70 8.68 9.22
C THR A 16 7.14 9.13 9.48
N LEU A 17 8.12 8.51 8.82
CA LEU A 17 9.54 8.89 8.96
C LEU A 17 9.80 10.20 8.19
N ARG A 18 10.03 11.28 8.93
CA ARG A 18 10.06 12.72 8.53
C ARG A 18 10.82 13.13 7.24
N ARG A 19 11.61 12.28 6.58
CA ARG A 19 12.34 12.66 5.33
C ARG A 19 11.84 11.97 4.07
N TYR A 20 11.25 10.77 4.18
CA TYR A 20 10.69 10.02 3.07
C TYR A 20 9.48 9.26 3.59
N TRP A 21 8.31 9.54 3.05
CA TRP A 21 7.12 8.75 3.35
C TRP A 21 7.33 7.31 2.87
N ARG A 22 7.65 6.43 3.82
CA ARG A 22 7.95 5.02 3.58
C ARG A 22 6.90 4.18 4.27
N LEU A 23 6.05 3.51 3.49
CA LEU A 23 5.16 2.49 4.02
C LEU A 23 5.86 1.14 3.95
N ARG A 24 5.95 0.46 5.09
CA ARG A 24 6.44 -0.91 5.15
C ARG A 24 5.26 -1.86 4.93
N VAL A 25 5.25 -2.52 3.78
CA VAL A 25 4.24 -3.54 3.48
C VAL A 25 4.62 -4.84 4.20
N PRO A 26 3.66 -5.59 4.78
CA PRO A 26 3.93 -6.90 5.34
C PRO A 26 4.64 -7.83 4.35
N LYS A 27 5.67 -8.56 4.81
CA LYS A 27 6.51 -9.42 3.95
C LYS A 27 5.72 -10.52 3.26
N ASN A 28 4.70 -11.07 3.92
CA ASN A 28 3.85 -12.13 3.36
C ASN A 28 3.06 -11.63 2.14
N LEU A 29 2.69 -10.35 2.10
CA LEU A 29 1.93 -9.76 0.99
C LEU A 29 2.85 -9.20 -0.11
N SER A 30 4.00 -8.63 0.27
CA SER A 30 4.97 -8.03 -0.67
C SER A 30 5.83 -9.03 -1.42
N ARG A 31 5.93 -10.28 -0.95
CA ARG A 31 6.75 -11.30 -1.60
C ARG A 31 6.18 -11.66 -2.98
N GLY A 32 7.01 -11.52 -4.01
CA GLY A 32 6.61 -11.79 -5.41
C GLY A 32 5.75 -10.69 -6.03
N ALA A 33 5.60 -9.53 -5.38
CA ALA A 33 4.93 -8.38 -5.96
C ALA A 33 5.78 -7.70 -7.02
N SER A 34 5.27 -7.64 -8.25
CA SER A 34 5.88 -6.90 -9.36
C SER A 34 5.42 -5.43 -9.37
N ALA A 35 4.19 -5.17 -8.93
CA ALA A 35 3.55 -3.86 -8.94
C ALA A 35 2.80 -3.55 -7.64
N VAL A 36 2.66 -2.25 -7.36
CA VAL A 36 1.83 -1.73 -6.29
C VAL A 36 0.81 -0.76 -6.87
N VAL A 37 -0.45 -0.86 -6.48
CA VAL A 37 -1.49 0.11 -6.82
C VAL A 37 -1.97 0.74 -5.53
N VAL A 38 -1.90 2.06 -5.44
CA VAL A 38 -2.50 2.81 -4.34
C VAL A 38 -3.86 3.31 -4.80
N GLU A 39 -4.92 3.00 -4.03
CA GLU A 39 -6.28 3.51 -4.24
C GLU A 39 -6.58 4.56 -3.16
N ALA A 40 -6.80 5.81 -3.56
CA ALA A 40 -7.21 6.88 -2.64
C ALA A 40 -8.03 7.95 -3.37
N GLY A 41 -9.04 8.51 -2.70
CA GLY A 41 -9.86 9.59 -3.27
C GLY A 41 -10.53 9.26 -4.61
N GLY A 42 -10.79 7.99 -4.90
CA GLY A 42 -11.33 7.53 -6.18
C GLY A 42 -10.30 7.35 -7.31
N GLU A 43 -9.03 7.71 -7.06
CA GLU A 43 -7.94 7.56 -8.02
C GLU A 43 -7.08 6.32 -7.73
N ARG A 44 -6.39 5.84 -8.77
CA ARG A 44 -5.43 4.72 -8.69
C ARG A 44 -4.06 5.18 -9.17
N TRP A 45 -3.03 4.96 -8.37
CA TRP A 45 -1.63 5.24 -8.77
C TRP A 45 -0.80 3.98 -8.74
N GLN A 46 -0.15 3.68 -9.85
CA GLN A 46 0.81 2.60 -9.94
C GLN A 46 2.17 3.05 -9.39
N MET A 47 2.74 2.22 -8.53
CA MET A 47 3.98 2.44 -7.81
C MET A 47 4.78 1.15 -7.71
N SER A 48 6.02 1.25 -7.22
CA SER A 48 6.91 0.11 -7.03
C SER A 48 7.41 0.03 -5.58
N LEU A 49 7.61 -1.20 -5.10
CA LEU A 49 8.36 -1.44 -3.86
C LEU A 49 9.85 -1.43 -4.16
N ASP A 50 10.65 -0.98 -3.21
CA ASP A 50 12.08 -1.29 -3.25
C ASP A 50 12.35 -2.74 -2.82
N ARG A 51 13.62 -3.16 -2.95
CA ARG A 51 14.12 -4.49 -2.55
C ARG A 51 13.83 -4.87 -1.09
N HIS A 52 13.43 -3.93 -0.25
CA HIS A 52 13.10 -4.15 1.16
C HIS A 52 11.58 -4.20 1.42
N GLY A 53 10.75 -4.14 0.38
CA GLY A 53 9.30 -4.11 0.49
C GLY A 53 8.76 -2.76 0.98
N ARG A 54 9.48 -1.67 0.70
CA ARG A 54 9.08 -0.32 1.09
C ARG A 54 8.50 0.44 -0.09
N LEU A 55 7.36 1.07 0.11
CA LEU A 55 6.74 1.99 -0.85
C LEU A 55 7.20 3.43 -0.55
N TYR A 56 7.65 4.16 -1.57
CA TYR A 56 7.97 5.58 -1.46
C TYR A 56 6.78 6.40 -1.93
N VAL A 57 6.12 7.12 -1.03
CA VAL A 57 4.95 7.93 -1.38
C VAL A 57 5.41 9.28 -1.97
N PRO A 58 4.90 9.69 -3.15
CA PRO A 58 5.29 10.94 -3.79
C PRO A 58 4.68 12.11 -3.01
N SER A 59 5.31 13.28 -3.05
CA SER A 59 4.89 14.44 -2.26
C SER A 59 3.40 14.80 -2.43
N ARG A 60 2.85 14.64 -3.63
CA ARG A 60 1.44 14.92 -3.94
C ARG A 60 0.43 14.00 -3.22
N LEU A 61 0.80 12.76 -2.90
CA LEU A 61 -0.09 11.81 -2.23
C LEU A 61 0.03 11.87 -0.70
N ARG A 62 1.06 12.57 -0.18
CA ARG A 62 1.33 12.63 1.26
C ARG A 62 0.11 13.10 2.07
N PRO A 63 -0.61 14.17 1.70
CA PRO A 63 -1.77 14.61 2.49
C PRO A 63 -2.83 13.50 2.67
N MET A 64 -3.09 12.73 1.61
CA MET A 64 -4.06 11.64 1.64
C MET A 64 -3.64 10.51 2.57
N PHE A 65 -2.34 10.17 2.61
CA PHE A 65 -1.82 9.19 3.54
C PHE A 65 -1.73 9.71 4.99
N GLU A 66 -1.62 11.03 5.19
CA GLU A 66 -1.59 11.71 6.49
C GLU A 66 -2.99 11.72 7.12
N GLU A 67 -4.00 11.92 6.29
CA GLU A 67 -5.41 11.84 6.65
C GLU A 67 -5.86 10.38 6.88
N ALA A 68 -5.37 9.44 6.08
CA ALA A 68 -5.67 8.03 6.21
C ALA A 68 -5.05 7.45 7.50
N LYS A 69 -5.88 7.19 8.52
CA LYS A 69 -5.42 6.55 9.76
C LYS A 69 -5.12 5.05 9.57
N THR A 70 -5.77 4.43 8.58
CA THR A 70 -5.62 2.99 8.26
C THR A 70 -5.50 2.76 6.76
N ILE A 71 -4.77 1.70 6.40
CA ILE A 71 -4.60 1.26 5.02
C ILE A 71 -4.98 -0.22 4.94
N MET A 72 -5.87 -0.54 4.00
CA MET A 72 -6.16 -1.93 3.65
C MET A 72 -5.17 -2.38 2.59
N VAL A 73 -4.41 -3.43 2.89
CA VAL A 73 -3.43 -4.01 1.99
C VAL A 73 -3.96 -5.34 1.48
N ARG A 74 -4.21 -5.46 0.18
CA ARG A 74 -4.70 -6.68 -0.47
C ARG A 74 -3.75 -7.16 -1.56
N ARG A 75 -3.73 -8.46 -1.81
CA ARG A 75 -2.95 -9.08 -2.87
C ARG A 75 -3.86 -9.51 -4.02
N GLU A 76 -3.56 -9.05 -5.22
CA GLU A 76 -4.23 -9.45 -6.47
C GLU A 76 -3.15 -10.00 -7.41
N ASP A 77 -3.03 -11.33 -7.50
CA ASP A 77 -2.01 -12.02 -8.30
C ASP A 77 -0.57 -11.54 -8.04
N ASP A 78 0.02 -10.81 -8.99
CA ASP A 78 1.36 -10.22 -8.92
C ASP A 78 1.37 -8.78 -8.39
N THR A 79 0.18 -8.19 -8.18
CA THR A 79 -0.04 -6.80 -7.82
C THR A 79 -0.48 -6.65 -6.37
N LEU A 80 0.00 -5.61 -5.71
CA LEU A 80 -0.29 -5.30 -4.32
C LEU A 80 -1.14 -4.04 -4.26
N VAL A 81 -2.37 -4.13 -3.77
CA VAL A 81 -3.27 -2.99 -3.74
C VAL A 81 -3.37 -2.43 -2.33
N LEU A 82 -3.11 -1.13 -2.18
CA LEU A 82 -3.17 -0.39 -0.93
C LEU A 82 -4.31 0.60 -1.02
N LYS A 83 -5.40 0.31 -0.33
CA LYS A 83 -6.55 1.21 -0.27
C LYS A 83 -6.46 2.05 1.00
N LEU A 84 -6.37 3.37 0.83
CA LEU A 84 -6.45 4.31 1.96
C LEU A 84 -7.90 4.35 2.45
N LEU A 85 -8.10 4.08 3.74
CA LEU A 85 -9.38 4.22 4.39
C LEU A 85 -9.39 5.58 5.09
N SER A 86 -10.00 6.57 4.45
CA SER A 86 -10.28 7.87 5.05
C SER A 86 -11.57 7.80 5.87
N PHE A 87 -11.68 8.60 6.93
CA PHE A 87 -12.82 8.70 7.85
C PHE A 87 -13.45 10.08 7.73
#